data_AF-A0A7S3IWD0-F1
#
_entry.id   AF-A0A7S3IWD0-F1
#
_cell.length_a   1.000
_cell.length_b   1.000
_cell.length_c   1.000
_cell.angle_alpha   90.00
_cell.angle_beta   90.00
_cell.angle_gamma   90.00
#
_symmetry.space_group_name_H-M   'P 1'
#
loop_
_entity.id
_entity.type
_entity.pdbx_description
1 polymer ?
#
loop_
_entity_poly.entity_id
_entity_poly.type
_entity_poly.pdbx_seq_one_letter_code
_entity_poly.pdbx_strand_id
1 'polypeptide(L)'
;MKFDFTQKYNYEDQLVGDPLPGTQKEESKTEEGEEPRMFFAIVQLEKPILIQESSLLIGSKLDMDISAKQCRLAFYGQVLHLINDPEKELPSVKVMKEKLKTGKVDRVNDPSNILIKDLFSKETSPDIFINLKIALSEVKDEQGNPITGKILGTFGKSGKLKVRLDSDLPATAMEDPSTVLNSEVHLKYQKSIWQ
;
A
#
# COMPACT_ATOMS: atom_id res chain seq x y z
N MET A 1 23.11 16.59 -0.42
CA MET A 1 22.11 15.62 0.06
C MET A 1 22.40 14.28 -0.62
N LYS A 2 22.28 13.13 0.06
CA LYS A 2 22.58 11.82 -0.53
C LYS A 2 21.37 10.89 -0.36
N PHE A 3 21.12 10.06 -1.36
CA PHE A 3 20.07 9.03 -1.31
C PHE A 3 20.59 7.80 -0.55
N ASP A 4 19.79 7.24 0.37
CA ASP A 4 20.18 6.09 1.18
C ASP A 4 19.49 4.81 0.70
N PHE A 5 20.22 3.99 -0.04
CA PHE A 5 19.73 2.70 -0.56
C PHE A 5 19.39 1.67 0.54
N THR A 6 19.85 1.89 1.77
CA THR A 6 19.56 0.96 2.89
C THR A 6 18.18 1.21 3.49
N GLN A 7 17.68 2.45 3.37
CA GLN A 7 16.40 2.90 3.88
C GLN A 7 15.23 2.35 3.05
N LYS A 8 14.10 2.11 3.72
CA LYS A 8 12.84 1.76 3.05
C LYS A 8 12.07 3.02 2.71
N TYR A 9 11.58 3.11 1.48
CA TYR A 9 10.77 4.20 0.99
C TYR A 9 9.36 3.70 0.68
N ASN A 10 8.34 4.51 0.99
CA ASN A 10 6.97 4.22 0.61
C ASN A 10 6.74 4.67 -0.84
N TYR A 11 6.04 3.83 -1.59
CA TYR A 11 5.58 4.18 -2.93
C TYR A 11 4.32 5.05 -2.82
N GLU A 12 4.32 6.18 -3.52
CA GLU A 12 3.17 7.06 -3.68
C GLU A 12 2.77 7.14 -5.16
N ASP A 13 1.48 6.99 -5.47
CA ASP A 13 0.96 7.11 -6.85
C ASP A 13 0.95 8.58 -7.33
N GLN A 14 0.87 9.54 -6.40
CA GLN A 14 0.86 10.97 -6.68
C GLN A 14 1.64 11.73 -5.62
N LEU A 15 2.26 12.84 -6.01
CA LEU A 15 2.84 13.78 -5.05
C LEU A 15 1.71 14.40 -4.23
N VAL A 16 1.62 14.01 -2.97
CA VAL A 16 0.73 14.65 -1.99
C VAL A 16 1.42 15.93 -1.55
N GLY A 17 1.25 17.00 -2.34
CA GLY A 17 1.65 18.34 -1.96
C GLY A 17 0.53 19.02 -1.19
N ASP A 18 0.91 19.91 -0.27
CA ASP A 18 -0.04 20.91 0.22
C ASP A 18 -0.61 21.68 -0.98
N PRO A 19 -1.91 21.99 -0.99
CA PRO A 19 -2.51 22.75 -2.06
C PRO A 19 -1.74 24.07 -2.25
N LEU A 20 -1.47 24.41 -3.51
CA LEU A 20 -0.89 25.71 -3.86
C LEU A 20 -1.67 26.83 -3.16
N PRO A 21 -1.00 27.82 -2.55
CA PRO A 21 -1.66 28.95 -1.91
C PRO A 21 -2.54 29.66 -2.95
N GLY A 22 -3.85 29.48 -2.85
CA GLY A 22 -4.85 29.98 -3.81
C GLY A 22 -5.86 28.95 -4.34
N THR A 23 -5.71 27.66 -4.03
CA THR A 23 -6.72 26.65 -4.40
C THR A 23 -7.76 26.53 -3.29
N GLN A 24 -8.89 27.22 -3.42
CA GLN A 24 -10.03 27.04 -2.51
C GLN A 24 -10.65 25.65 -2.71
N LYS A 25 -10.70 24.82 -1.66
CA LYS A 25 -11.91 24.09 -1.27
C LYS A 25 -11.81 23.48 0.15
N GLU A 26 -12.82 23.86 0.93
CA GLU A 26 -13.52 23.18 2.02
C GLU A 26 -12.76 22.18 2.90
N GLU A 27 -12.64 22.62 4.17
CA GLU A 27 -12.38 21.90 5.41
C GLU A 27 -12.36 20.36 5.36
N SER A 28 -11.18 19.80 5.57
CA SER A 28 -11.01 18.75 6.57
C SER A 28 -9.72 18.99 7.35
N LYS A 29 -9.91 19.48 8.58
CA LYS A 29 -8.89 19.64 9.61
C LYS A 29 -8.15 18.32 9.83
N THR A 30 -6.82 18.36 9.76
CA THR A 30 -5.93 17.89 10.83
C THR A 30 -4.59 18.61 10.64
N GLU A 31 -4.43 19.76 11.31
CA GLU A 31 -3.15 20.44 11.43
C GLU A 31 -2.42 19.85 12.64
N GLU A 32 -1.47 18.94 12.41
CA GLU A 32 -0.38 18.64 13.33
C GLU A 32 0.93 18.84 12.55
N GLY A 33 1.90 19.54 13.15
CA GLY A 33 3.11 20.03 12.49
C GLY A 33 3.91 18.94 11.78
N GLU A 34 3.68 18.78 10.48
CA GLU A 34 4.44 17.85 9.66
C GLU A 34 5.81 18.43 9.34
N GLU A 35 6.85 17.70 9.72
CA GLU A 35 8.18 17.93 9.17
C GLU A 35 8.12 17.94 7.64
N PRO A 36 8.94 18.75 6.96
CA PRO A 36 8.90 18.86 5.51
C PRO A 36 9.04 17.48 4.87
N ARG A 37 7.95 17.02 4.24
CA ARG A 37 7.92 15.72 3.56
C ARG A 37 8.86 15.77 2.36
N MET A 38 9.77 14.81 2.32
CA MET A 38 10.76 14.70 1.28
C MET A 38 10.38 13.58 0.32
N PHE A 39 10.22 13.95 -0.95
CA PHE A 39 9.88 13.00 -2.00
C PHE A 39 11.08 12.76 -2.92
N PHE A 40 11.21 11.52 -3.36
CA PHE A 40 12.16 11.12 -4.38
C PHE A 40 11.38 10.57 -5.57
N ALA A 41 11.95 10.70 -6.76
CA ALA A 41 11.37 10.17 -7.98
C ALA A 41 12.46 9.46 -8.80
N ILE A 42 12.07 8.37 -9.45
CA ILE A 42 12.90 7.70 -10.44
C ILE A 42 12.40 8.17 -11.80
N VAL A 43 13.26 8.88 -12.53
CA VAL A 43 12.93 9.46 -13.84
C VAL A 43 13.57 8.62 -14.92
N GLN A 44 12.76 7.85 -15.65
CA GLN A 44 13.19 7.15 -16.86
C GLN A 44 12.94 8.04 -18.07
N LEU A 45 14.01 8.40 -18.77
CA LEU A 45 13.94 9.20 -19.98
C LEU A 45 13.75 8.30 -21.20
N GLU A 46 13.02 8.79 -22.19
CA GLU A 46 12.83 8.08 -23.47
C GLU A 46 14.14 7.91 -24.25
N LYS A 47 15.07 8.85 -24.06
CA LYS A 47 16.39 8.88 -24.70
C LYS A 47 17.46 9.10 -23.66
N PRO A 48 18.62 8.44 -23.78
CA PRO A 48 19.74 8.70 -22.89
C PRO A 48 20.23 10.14 -23.08
N ILE A 49 20.58 10.79 -21.98
CA ILE A 49 21.18 12.13 -21.97
C ILE A 49 22.50 12.10 -21.21
N LEU A 50 23.38 13.04 -21.53
CA LEU A 50 24.58 13.29 -20.74
C LEU A 50 24.21 14.26 -19.60
N ILE A 51 24.32 13.79 -18.37
CA ILE A 51 24.01 14.57 -17.17
C ILE A 51 24.96 14.18 -16.04
N GLN A 52 25.16 15.07 -15.08
CA GLN A 52 25.99 14.81 -13.90
C GLN A 52 25.12 14.74 -12.65
N GLU A 53 25.58 13.98 -11.65
CA GLU A 53 25.01 14.05 -10.30
C GLU A 53 25.08 15.49 -9.78
N SER A 54 24.15 15.83 -8.90
CA SER A 54 23.93 17.18 -8.36
C SER A 54 23.39 18.22 -9.37
N SER A 55 23.13 17.84 -10.63
CA SER A 55 22.48 18.73 -11.60
C SER A 55 21.03 19.04 -11.20
N LEU A 56 20.55 20.25 -11.52
CA LEU A 56 19.15 20.62 -11.36
C LEU A 56 18.32 20.01 -12.50
N LEU A 57 17.27 19.28 -12.15
CA LEU A 57 16.27 18.73 -13.07
C LEU A 57 14.96 19.51 -12.90
N ILE A 58 14.33 19.85 -14.01
CA ILE A 58 13.01 20.51 -14.04
C ILE A 58 12.08 19.66 -14.92
N GLY A 59 10.95 19.25 -14.36
CA GLY A 59 9.87 18.60 -15.07
C GLY A 59 8.78 19.61 -15.44
N SER A 60 8.35 19.63 -16.70
CA SER A 60 7.32 20.56 -17.18
C SER A 60 6.41 19.90 -18.21
N LYS A 61 5.14 20.30 -18.21
CA LYS A 61 4.12 19.88 -19.17
C LYS A 61 3.99 20.93 -20.30
N LEU A 62 4.85 20.82 -21.32
CA LEU A 62 4.92 21.81 -22.40
C LEU A 62 3.87 21.60 -23.51
N ASP A 63 3.27 20.42 -23.56
CA ASP A 63 2.19 20.00 -24.47
C ASP A 63 0.83 20.63 -24.13
N MET A 64 0.73 21.47 -23.09
CA MET A 64 -0.49 22.20 -22.76
C MET A 64 -0.83 23.27 -23.80
N ASP A 65 -2.13 23.51 -23.98
CA ASP A 65 -2.65 24.55 -24.87
C ASP A 65 -1.95 25.90 -24.64
N ILE A 66 -1.54 26.56 -25.72
CA ILE A 66 -0.75 27.78 -25.65
C ILE A 66 -1.54 28.90 -24.95
N SER A 67 -2.86 28.92 -25.09
CA SER A 67 -3.77 29.87 -24.45
C SER A 67 -4.08 29.56 -22.99
N ALA A 68 -3.72 28.36 -22.49
CA ALA A 68 -3.90 27.99 -21.09
C ALA A 68 -2.98 28.83 -20.19
N LYS A 69 -3.58 29.54 -19.24
CA LYS A 69 -2.89 30.44 -18.28
C LYS A 69 -2.35 29.73 -17.02
N GLN A 70 -2.29 28.39 -17.04
CA GLN A 70 -1.78 27.62 -15.90
C GLN A 70 -0.25 27.50 -15.97
N CYS A 71 0.40 27.44 -14.81
CA CYS A 71 1.83 27.14 -14.72
C CYS A 71 2.11 25.76 -15.33
N ARG A 72 3.11 25.69 -16.23
CA ARG A 72 3.50 24.45 -16.92
C ARG A 72 4.67 23.73 -16.27
N LEU A 73 5.33 24.35 -15.28
CA LEU A 73 6.36 23.69 -14.48
C LEU A 73 5.67 22.80 -13.46
N ALA A 74 5.95 21.50 -13.51
CA ALA A 74 5.34 20.51 -12.64
C ALA A 74 6.15 20.31 -11.36
N PHE A 75 7.47 20.13 -11.49
CA PHE A 75 8.37 19.93 -10.36
C PHE A 75 9.80 20.32 -10.71
N TYR A 76 10.62 20.48 -9.68
CA TYR A 76 12.08 20.60 -9.80
C TYR A 76 12.74 19.76 -8.72
N GLY A 77 13.98 19.35 -8.95
CA GLY A 77 14.74 18.56 -7.99
C GLY A 77 16.20 18.44 -8.38
N GLN A 78 16.99 17.86 -7.51
CA GLN A 78 18.40 17.59 -7.78
C GLN A 78 18.59 16.13 -8.18
N VAL A 79 19.43 15.88 -9.18
CA VAL A 79 19.83 14.52 -9.56
C VAL A 79 20.74 13.96 -8.47
N LEU A 80 20.29 12.91 -7.76
CA LEU A 80 21.04 12.35 -6.64
C LEU A 80 21.89 11.14 -7.02
N HIS A 81 21.45 10.35 -7.99
CA HIS A 81 22.11 9.12 -8.43
C HIS A 81 21.78 8.86 -9.89
N LEU A 82 22.76 8.42 -10.68
CA LEU A 82 22.59 8.04 -12.07
C LEU A 82 22.46 6.52 -12.20
N ILE A 83 21.34 6.06 -12.77
CA ILE A 83 21.08 4.64 -12.99
C ILE A 83 21.54 4.29 -14.40
N ASN A 84 22.58 3.46 -14.51
CA ASN A 84 23.14 3.03 -15.79
C ASN A 84 22.65 1.63 -16.18
N ASP A 85 22.41 0.76 -15.20
CA ASP A 85 21.88 -0.58 -15.40
C ASP A 85 20.59 -0.76 -14.55
N PRO A 86 19.42 -0.40 -15.09
CA PRO A 86 18.16 -0.46 -14.36
C PRO A 86 17.84 -1.85 -13.80
N GLU A 87 18.21 -2.93 -14.49
CA GLU A 87 17.90 -4.30 -14.06
C GLU A 87 18.64 -4.70 -12.78
N LYS A 88 19.85 -4.16 -12.57
CA LYS A 88 20.66 -4.45 -11.37
C LYS A 88 20.47 -3.42 -10.27
N GLU A 89 20.33 -2.15 -10.65
CA GLU A 89 20.32 -1.04 -9.70
C GLU A 89 18.93 -0.80 -9.09
N LEU A 90 17.84 -0.92 -9.86
CA LEU A 90 16.49 -0.65 -9.34
C LEU A 90 16.10 -1.60 -8.20
N PRO A 91 16.37 -2.93 -8.26
CA PRO A 91 16.07 -3.83 -7.15
C PRO A 91 16.80 -3.50 -5.84
N SER A 92 17.90 -2.73 -5.88
CA SER A 92 18.60 -2.27 -4.69
C SER A 92 17.83 -1.18 -3.92
N VAL A 93 16.96 -0.44 -4.60
CA VAL A 93 16.13 0.61 -3.99
C VAL A 93 14.93 -0.03 -3.31
N LYS A 94 14.85 0.05 -1.97
CA LYS A 94 13.76 -0.59 -1.23
C LYS A 94 12.47 0.25 -1.24
N VAL A 95 11.79 0.27 -2.38
CA VAL A 95 10.49 0.94 -2.51
C VAL A 95 9.36 -0.07 -2.28
N MET A 96 8.52 0.23 -1.29
CA MET A 96 7.42 -0.62 -0.84
C MET A 96 6.08 0.04 -1.15
N LYS A 97 5.21 -0.67 -1.87
CA LYS A 97 3.82 -0.27 -2.06
C LYS A 97 2.94 -1.00 -1.05
N GLU A 98 2.21 -0.23 -0.25
CA GLU A 98 1.18 -0.81 0.60
C GLU A 98 0.05 -1.38 -0.27
N LYS A 99 -0.34 -2.61 0.04
CA LYS A 99 -1.42 -3.31 -0.63
C LYS A 99 -2.43 -3.75 0.42
N LEU A 100 -3.68 -3.45 0.15
CA LEU A 100 -4.82 -3.94 0.90
C LEU A 100 -5.57 -4.93 0.03
N LYS A 101 -5.79 -6.13 0.55
CA LYS A 101 -6.71 -7.11 -0.03
C LYS A 101 -7.86 -7.32 0.93
N THR A 102 -9.07 -7.35 0.38
CA THR A 102 -10.28 -7.57 1.16
C THR A 102 -10.86 -8.93 0.79
N GLY A 103 -11.45 -9.60 1.78
CA GLY A 103 -12.10 -10.89 1.63
C GLY A 103 -13.29 -10.98 2.57
N LYS A 104 -13.90 -12.17 2.65
CA LYS A 104 -15.07 -12.41 3.50
C LYS A 104 -14.94 -13.66 4.33
N VAL A 105 -15.53 -13.65 5.54
CA VAL A 105 -15.67 -14.88 6.34
C VAL A 105 -16.69 -15.82 5.68
N ASP A 106 -16.32 -17.07 5.47
CA ASP A 106 -17.17 -18.10 4.88
C ASP A 106 -17.73 -19.07 5.92
N ARG A 107 -16.96 -19.38 6.96
CA ARG A 107 -17.40 -20.25 8.06
C ARG A 107 -16.51 -20.08 9.28
N VAL A 108 -17.10 -20.23 10.46
CA VAL A 108 -16.38 -20.36 11.73
C VAL A 108 -16.31 -21.85 12.09
N ASN A 109 -15.09 -22.37 12.29
CA ASN A 109 -14.90 -23.76 12.71
C ASN A 109 -14.69 -23.83 14.23
N ASP A 110 -13.87 -22.93 14.77
CA ASP A 110 -13.55 -22.81 16.19
C ASP A 110 -13.56 -21.32 16.58
N PRO A 111 -13.64 -20.98 17.88
CA PRO A 111 -13.53 -19.59 18.35
C PRO A 111 -12.27 -18.87 17.84
N SER A 112 -11.18 -19.62 17.64
CA SER A 112 -9.91 -19.12 17.11
C SER A 112 -9.59 -19.57 15.68
N ASN A 113 -10.45 -20.35 15.00
CA ASN A 113 -10.19 -20.79 13.63
C ASN A 113 -11.38 -20.52 12.71
N ILE A 114 -11.14 -19.70 11.68
CA ILE A 114 -12.13 -19.33 10.68
C ILE A 114 -11.67 -19.69 9.28
N LEU A 115 -12.63 -19.90 8.39
CA LEU A 115 -12.41 -20.00 6.95
C LEU A 115 -12.86 -18.69 6.30
N ILE A 116 -11.97 -18.13 5.49
CA ILE A 116 -12.26 -16.95 4.66
C ILE A 116 -12.26 -17.33 3.18
N LYS A 117 -13.00 -16.56 2.38
CA LYS A 117 -13.08 -16.68 0.92
C LYS A 117 -12.87 -15.33 0.25
N ASP A 118 -12.69 -15.37 -1.06
CA ASP A 118 -12.60 -14.19 -1.94
C ASP A 118 -11.48 -13.19 -1.59
N LEU A 119 -10.50 -13.58 -0.77
CA LEU A 119 -9.33 -12.74 -0.47
C LEU A 119 -8.35 -12.67 -1.66
N PHE A 120 -8.31 -13.73 -2.47
CA PHE A 120 -7.41 -13.86 -3.61
C PHE A 120 -8.17 -14.26 -4.87
N SER A 121 -7.74 -13.70 -6.01
CA SER A 121 -8.20 -14.17 -7.32
C SER A 121 -7.65 -15.57 -7.60
N LYS A 122 -8.31 -16.33 -8.47
CA LYS A 122 -7.96 -17.73 -8.82
C LYS A 122 -6.53 -17.90 -9.36
N GLU A 123 -5.88 -16.82 -9.77
CA GLU A 123 -4.53 -16.81 -10.35
C GLU A 123 -3.42 -16.50 -9.32
N THR A 124 -3.77 -16.05 -8.11
CA THR A 124 -2.77 -15.70 -7.09
C THR A 124 -2.38 -16.94 -6.29
N SER A 125 -1.07 -17.22 -6.16
CA SER A 125 -0.59 -18.27 -5.27
C SER A 125 -0.77 -17.87 -3.79
N PRO A 126 -1.61 -18.57 -3.02
CA PRO A 126 -1.89 -18.24 -1.62
C PRO A 126 -0.71 -18.54 -0.69
N ASP A 127 0.25 -19.36 -1.14
CA ASP A 127 1.42 -19.78 -0.34
C ASP A 127 2.30 -18.60 0.10
N ILE A 128 2.37 -17.55 -0.72
CA ILE A 128 3.16 -16.33 -0.43
C ILE A 128 2.55 -15.55 0.74
N PHE A 129 1.27 -15.76 1.05
CA PHE A 129 0.52 -15.03 2.06
C PHE A 129 0.31 -15.83 3.35
N ILE A 130 0.84 -17.06 3.43
CA ILE A 130 0.84 -17.85 4.66
C ILE A 130 1.65 -17.10 5.73
N ASN A 131 1.18 -17.16 6.99
CA ASN A 131 1.70 -16.42 8.15
C ASN A 131 1.53 -14.90 8.11
N LEU A 132 0.93 -14.32 7.07
CA LEU A 132 0.58 -12.91 7.09
C LEU A 132 -0.62 -12.65 8.01
N LYS A 133 -0.60 -11.46 8.62
CA LYS A 133 -1.66 -11.00 9.51
C LYS A 133 -2.84 -10.45 8.72
N ILE A 134 -4.04 -10.80 9.15
CA ILE A 134 -5.29 -10.21 8.69
C ILE A 134 -6.01 -9.58 9.87
N ALA A 135 -6.87 -8.61 9.59
CA ALA A 135 -7.76 -7.99 10.56
C ALA A 135 -9.21 -8.18 10.13
N LEU A 136 -10.09 -8.43 11.09
CA LEU A 136 -11.53 -8.39 10.91
C LEU A 136 -11.99 -6.97 11.23
N SER A 137 -12.59 -6.29 10.25
CA SER A 137 -12.94 -4.88 10.41
C SER A 137 -14.26 -4.68 11.17
N GLU A 138 -15.18 -5.63 11.05
CA GLU A 138 -16.52 -5.55 11.64
C GLU A 138 -16.61 -6.19 13.04
N VAL A 139 -15.79 -7.21 13.31
CA VAL A 139 -15.83 -7.96 14.56
C VAL A 139 -14.76 -7.42 15.50
N LYS A 140 -15.21 -7.04 16.70
CA LYS A 140 -14.35 -6.55 17.77
C LYS A 140 -14.20 -7.60 18.86
N ASP A 141 -13.07 -7.58 19.54
CA ASP A 141 -12.86 -8.35 20.76
C ASP A 141 -13.72 -7.80 21.92
N GLU A 142 -13.69 -8.49 23.06
CA GLU A 142 -14.42 -8.07 24.27
C GLU A 142 -13.99 -6.68 24.77
N GLN A 143 -12.81 -6.20 24.34
CA GLN A 143 -12.18 -4.94 24.69
C GLN A 143 -12.41 -3.83 23.65
N GLY A 144 -13.12 -4.11 22.55
CA GLY A 144 -13.45 -3.16 21.49
C GLY A 144 -12.40 -2.96 20.39
N ASN A 145 -11.32 -3.75 20.35
CA ASN A 145 -10.29 -3.71 19.31
C ASN A 145 -10.64 -4.64 18.13
N PRO A 146 -10.15 -4.34 16.91
CA PRO A 146 -10.32 -5.23 15.77
C PRO A 146 -9.60 -6.56 16.01
N ILE A 147 -10.29 -7.67 15.76
CA ILE A 147 -9.70 -9.00 15.92
C ILE A 147 -8.69 -9.24 14.80
N THR A 148 -7.45 -9.58 15.16
CA THR A 148 -6.43 -9.98 14.19
C THR A 148 -6.25 -11.49 14.14
N GLY A 149 -5.68 -11.98 13.06
CA GLY A 149 -5.32 -13.39 12.91
C GLY A 149 -4.25 -13.60 11.86
N LYS A 150 -3.80 -14.85 11.69
CA LYS A 150 -2.79 -15.27 10.73
C LYS A 150 -3.33 -16.32 9.77
N ILE A 151 -2.97 -16.20 8.50
CA ILE A 151 -3.30 -17.21 7.49
C ILE A 151 -2.45 -18.46 7.73
N LEU A 152 -3.08 -19.59 8.02
CA LEU A 152 -2.40 -20.88 8.21
C LEU A 152 -2.14 -21.61 6.88
N GLY A 153 -3.04 -21.45 5.91
CA GLY A 153 -2.92 -22.13 4.63
C GLY A 153 -4.23 -22.16 3.86
N THR A 154 -4.23 -22.91 2.76
CA THR A 154 -5.40 -23.09 1.90
C THR A 154 -6.33 -24.19 2.39
N PHE A 155 -7.59 -24.10 1.98
CA PHE A 155 -8.60 -25.12 2.20
C PHE A 155 -9.20 -25.57 0.87
N GLY A 156 -8.71 -26.70 0.37
CA GLY A 156 -9.19 -27.33 -0.86
C GLY A 156 -8.88 -26.53 -2.13
N LYS A 157 -9.66 -26.79 -3.19
CA LYS A 157 -9.48 -26.16 -4.52
C LYS A 157 -10.36 -24.93 -4.75
N SER A 158 -11.09 -24.49 -3.73
CA SER A 158 -12.08 -23.41 -3.83
C SER A 158 -11.54 -22.02 -3.52
N GLY A 159 -10.23 -21.87 -3.30
CA GLY A 159 -9.60 -20.59 -2.96
C GLY A 159 -9.91 -20.11 -1.53
N LYS A 160 -10.47 -20.99 -0.69
CA LYS A 160 -10.70 -20.72 0.72
C LYS A 160 -9.40 -20.81 1.51
N LEU A 161 -9.28 -20.01 2.56
CA LEU A 161 -8.09 -19.97 3.42
C LEU A 161 -8.49 -20.24 4.87
N LYS A 162 -7.64 -21.00 5.56
CA LYS A 162 -7.73 -21.19 7.01
C LYS A 162 -6.98 -20.05 7.68
N VAL A 163 -7.63 -19.42 8.65
CA VAL A 163 -7.07 -18.34 9.44
C VAL A 163 -7.19 -18.73 10.91
N ARG A 164 -6.11 -18.52 11.65
CA ARG A 164 -6.10 -18.59 13.10
C ARG A 164 -6.16 -17.18 13.69
N LEU A 165 -7.17 -16.89 14.49
CA LEU A 165 -7.30 -15.63 15.19
C LEU A 165 -6.34 -15.57 16.38
N ASP A 166 -5.85 -14.37 16.68
CA ASP A 166 -4.99 -14.10 17.83
C ASP A 166 -5.82 -13.97 19.12
N SER A 167 -7.10 -13.60 18.99
CA SER A 167 -8.10 -13.55 20.07
C SER A 167 -9.33 -14.37 19.65
N ASP A 168 -10.00 -14.96 20.64
CA ASP A 168 -11.23 -15.72 20.39
C ASP A 168 -12.37 -14.79 19.95
N LEU A 169 -13.25 -15.29 19.08
CA LEU A 169 -14.48 -14.60 18.70
C LEU A 169 -15.40 -14.42 19.92
N PRO A 170 -16.16 -13.31 20.01
CA PRO A 170 -17.11 -13.09 21.09
C PRO A 170 -18.17 -14.21 21.12
N ALA A 171 -18.68 -14.54 22.31
CA ALA A 171 -19.64 -15.62 22.49
C ALA A 171 -20.90 -15.49 21.60
N THR A 172 -21.31 -14.26 21.28
CA THR A 172 -22.40 -13.95 20.36
C THR A 172 -22.18 -14.49 18.94
N ALA A 173 -20.92 -14.47 18.46
CA ALA A 173 -20.53 -15.01 17.17
C ALA A 173 -20.49 -16.55 17.13
N MET A 174 -20.33 -17.18 18.30
CA MET A 174 -20.37 -18.64 18.44
C MET A 174 -21.82 -19.17 18.49
N GLU A 175 -22.71 -18.45 19.16
CA GLU A 175 -24.14 -18.80 19.27
C GLU A 175 -24.90 -18.56 17.97
N ASP A 176 -24.59 -17.48 17.25
CA ASP A 176 -25.13 -17.20 15.93
C ASP A 176 -24.02 -16.93 14.90
N PRO A 177 -23.53 -17.98 14.23
CA PRO A 177 -22.49 -17.87 13.20
C PRO A 177 -22.90 -16.97 12.02
N SER A 178 -24.19 -16.64 11.85
CA SER A 178 -24.65 -15.75 10.80
C SER A 178 -24.20 -14.31 11.00
N THR A 179 -23.91 -13.91 12.25
CA THR A 179 -23.47 -12.56 12.61
C THR A 179 -22.07 -12.22 12.11
N VAL A 180 -21.20 -13.22 11.97
CA VAL A 180 -19.82 -13.09 11.47
C VAL A 180 -19.69 -13.59 10.02
N LEU A 181 -20.72 -14.25 9.51
CA LEU A 181 -20.72 -14.74 8.14
C LEU A 181 -20.71 -13.56 7.16
N ASN A 182 -19.84 -13.64 6.15
CA ASN A 182 -19.59 -12.59 5.17
C ASN A 182 -18.93 -11.32 5.70
N SER A 183 -18.50 -11.29 6.97
CA SER A 183 -17.78 -10.14 7.52
C SER A 183 -16.49 -9.87 6.76
N GLU A 184 -16.18 -8.58 6.61
CA GLU A 184 -15.04 -8.15 5.82
C GLU A 184 -13.72 -8.39 6.55
N VAL A 185 -12.78 -9.03 5.84
CA VAL A 185 -11.42 -9.27 6.34
C VAL A 185 -10.41 -8.51 5.49
N HIS A 186 -9.47 -7.85 6.15
CA HIS A 186 -8.47 -6.98 5.52
C HIS A 186 -7.09 -7.59 5.72
N LEU A 187 -6.41 -7.90 4.62
CA LEU A 187 -5.00 -8.27 4.58
C LEU A 187 -4.19 -7.06 4.11
N LYS A 188 -3.48 -6.43 5.05
CA LYS A 188 -2.52 -5.36 4.74
C LYS A 188 -1.12 -5.96 4.62
N TYR A 189 -0.46 -5.75 3.48
CA TYR A 189 0.92 -6.19 3.27
C TYR A 189 1.69 -5.16 2.44
N GLN A 190 3.00 -5.18 2.56
CA GLN A 190 3.89 -4.34 1.75
C GLN A 190 4.50 -5.19 0.65
N LYS A 191 4.35 -4.77 -0.60
CA LYS A 191 4.98 -5.41 -1.75
C LYS A 191 6.11 -4.52 -2.26
N SER A 192 7.29 -5.09 -2.51
CA SER A 192 8.33 -4.36 -3.25
C SER A 192 7.83 -4.09 -4.68
N ILE A 193 8.11 -2.90 -5.22
CA ILE A 193 7.72 -2.57 -6.60
C ILE A 193 8.59 -3.27 -7.65
N TRP A 194 9.75 -3.78 -7.25
CA TRP A 194 10.72 -4.44 -8.14
C TRP A 194 10.56 -5.96 -8.22
N GLN A 195 9.62 -6.54 -7.45
CA GLN A 195 9.37 -7.99 -7.35
C GLN A 195 7.93 -8.36 -7.76
#